data_AF-U1Y4V3-F1
#
_entry.id   AF-U1Y4V3-F1
#
_cell.length_a   1.000
_cell.length_b   1.000
_cell.length_c   1.000
_cell.angle_alpha   90.00
_cell.angle_beta   90.00
_cell.angle_gamma   90.00
#
_symmetry.space_group_name_H-M   'P 1'
#
loop_
_entity.id
_entity.type
_entity.pdbx_description
1 polymer ?
#
loop_
_entity_poly.entity_id
_entity_poly.type
_entity_poly.pdbx_seq_one_letter_code
_entity_poly.pdbx_strand_id
1 'polypeptide(L)'
;MTIKGQKFKTYSEELKLEAIRLHVEEKWTYRQINDHLGIQDKDRMRKYREQGEFGLLDQRGRRKEYLDQERYVQQLKREKNDMFSS
;
A
#
# COMPACT_ATOMS: atom_id res chain seq x y z
N MET A 1 -18.93 -10.47 -8.76
CA MET A 1 -18.45 -10.88 -10.10
C MET A 1 -17.17 -11.68 -9.90
N THR A 2 -17.15 -12.97 -10.24
CA THR A 2 -15.95 -13.80 -10.13
C THR A 2 -15.16 -13.68 -11.42
N ILE A 3 -13.95 -13.15 -11.36
CA ILE A 3 -13.10 -12.98 -12.54
C ILE A 3 -12.52 -14.35 -12.89
N LYS A 4 -12.92 -14.90 -14.04
CA LYS A 4 -12.43 -16.20 -14.54
C LYS A 4 -10.90 -16.10 -14.70
N GLY A 5 -10.15 -16.92 -13.96
CA GLY A 5 -8.68 -16.90 -13.95
C GLY A 5 -8.02 -16.21 -12.74
N GLN A 6 -8.81 -15.73 -11.75
CA GLN A 6 -8.26 -15.22 -10.50
C GLN A 6 -7.60 -16.35 -9.70
N LYS A 7 -6.26 -16.39 -9.70
CA LYS A 7 -5.48 -17.30 -8.87
C LYS A 7 -5.38 -16.72 -7.46
N PHE A 8 -6.09 -17.32 -6.51
CA PHE A 8 -5.91 -16.99 -5.10
C PHE A 8 -4.61 -17.62 -4.60
N LYS A 9 -3.79 -16.84 -3.88
CA LYS A 9 -2.68 -17.41 -3.13
C LYS A 9 -3.28 -18.20 -1.97
N THR A 10 -3.08 -19.51 -1.97
CA THR A 10 -3.44 -20.34 -0.82
C THR A 10 -2.29 -20.31 0.17
N TYR A 11 -2.48 -19.61 1.29
CA TYR A 11 -1.56 -19.68 2.42
C TYR A 11 -1.90 -20.89 3.28
N SER A 12 -0.89 -21.57 3.82
CA SER A 12 -1.06 -22.67 4.77
C SER A 12 -1.78 -22.18 6.03
N GLU A 13 -2.43 -23.12 6.74
CA GLU A 13 -3.10 -22.80 8.00
C GLU A 13 -2.10 -22.30 9.06
N GLU A 14 -0.90 -22.87 9.09
CA GLU A 14 0.20 -22.45 9.95
C GLU A 14 0.53 -20.96 9.79
N LEU A 15 0.66 -20.49 8.54
CA LEU A 15 0.98 -19.09 8.24
C LEU A 15 -0.14 -18.14 8.67
N LYS A 16 -1.41 -18.58 8.57
CA LYS A 16 -2.56 -17.80 9.03
C LYS A 16 -2.60 -17.73 10.57
N LEU A 17 -2.33 -18.84 11.25
CA LEU A 17 -2.30 -18.89 12.72
C LEU A 17 -1.18 -18.02 13.28
N GLU A 18 -0.01 -18.05 12.67
CA GLU A 18 1.13 -17.20 13.04
C GLU A 18 0.81 -15.71 12.85
N ALA A 19 0.19 -15.33 11.72
CA ALA A 19 -0.27 -13.96 11.50
C ALA A 19 -1.26 -13.48 12.58
N ILE A 20 -2.20 -14.34 12.98
CA ILE A 20 -3.18 -14.03 14.04
C ILE A 20 -2.47 -13.86 15.38
N ARG A 21 -1.55 -14.77 15.72
CA ARG A 21 -0.78 -14.71 16.96
C ARG A 21 0.02 -13.41 17.07
N LEU A 22 0.78 -13.06 16.03
CA LEU A 22 1.57 -11.81 15.97
C LEU A 22 0.70 -10.55 16.12
N HIS A 23 -0.51 -10.56 15.55
CA HIS A 23 -1.43 -9.44 15.68
C HIS A 23 -2.03 -9.34 17.09
N VAL A 24 -2.39 -10.47 17.69
CA VAL A 24 -3.13 -10.51 18.96
C VAL A 24 -2.21 -10.35 20.16
N GLU A 25 -1.12 -11.13 20.21
CA GLU A 25 -0.15 -11.17 21.32
C GLU A 25 0.79 -9.97 21.26
N GLU A 26 1.44 -9.74 20.11
CA GLU A 26 2.48 -8.72 19.99
C GLU A 26 1.98 -7.37 19.48
N LYS A 27 0.69 -7.27 19.14
CA LYS A 27 0.07 -6.06 18.59
C LYS A 27 0.75 -5.55 17.32
N TRP A 28 1.34 -6.47 16.54
CA TRP A 28 1.97 -6.08 15.28
C TRP A 28 0.96 -5.54 14.29
N THR A 29 1.36 -4.52 13.56
CA THR A 29 0.59 -4.01 12.44
C THR A 29 0.60 -5.01 11.29
N TYR A 30 -0.45 -5.01 10.46
CA TYR A 30 -0.49 -5.81 9.23
C TYR A 30 0.73 -5.56 8.32
N ARG A 31 1.34 -4.37 8.39
CA ARG A 31 2.59 -4.05 7.69
C ARG A 31 3.75 -4.91 8.20
N GLN A 32 3.96 -4.96 9.51
CA GLN A 32 5.03 -5.76 10.13
C GLN A 32 4.82 -7.25 9.89
N ILE A 33 3.57 -7.72 10.01
CA ILE A 33 3.22 -9.12 9.77
C ILE A 33 3.49 -9.51 8.31
N ASN A 34 3.07 -8.68 7.34
CA ASN A 34 3.32 -8.97 5.93
C ASN A 34 4.81 -8.94 5.58
N ASP A 35 5.58 -8.04 6.19
CA ASP A 35 7.03 -7.97 6.00
C ASP A 35 7.73 -9.21 6.57
N HIS A 36 7.35 -9.59 7.80
CA HIS A 36 7.88 -10.76 8.49
C HIS A 36 7.54 -12.09 7.80
N LEU A 37 6.29 -12.24 7.33
CA LEU A 37 5.84 -13.44 6.63
C LEU A 37 6.22 -13.44 5.12
N GLY A 38 6.96 -12.43 4.65
CA GLY A 38 7.34 -12.31 3.24
C GLY A 38 6.16 -12.16 2.27
N ILE A 39 5.00 -11.71 2.77
CA ILE A 39 3.78 -11.54 1.99
C ILE A 39 3.91 -10.27 1.14
N GLN A 40 4.28 -10.46 -0.12
CA GLN A 40 4.42 -9.37 -1.07
C GLN A 40 3.06 -8.74 -1.43
N ASP A 41 2.89 -7.48 -1.03
CA ASP A 41 1.74 -6.64 -1.39
C ASP A 41 2.02 -5.87 -2.69
N LYS A 42 1.64 -6.48 -3.82
CA LYS A 42 1.93 -5.95 -5.16
C LYS A 42 1.30 -4.58 -5.42
N ASP A 43 0.08 -4.35 -4.94
CA ASP A 43 -0.59 -3.05 -5.09
C ASP A 43 0.10 -1.97 -4.26
N ARG A 44 0.58 -2.31 -3.06
CA ARG A 44 1.36 -1.39 -2.23
C ARG A 44 2.73 -1.08 -2.83
N MET A 45 3.42 -2.08 -3.41
CA MET A 45 4.66 -1.85 -4.14
C MET A 45 4.46 -0.96 -5.36
N ARG A 46 3.35 -1.12 -6.10
CA ARG A 46 2.99 -0.22 -7.20
C ARG A 46 2.78 1.21 -6.70
N LYS A 47 1.98 1.40 -5.66
CA LYS A 47 1.72 2.71 -5.05
C LYS A 47 2.99 3.40 -4.55
N TYR A 48 3.92 2.64 -3.96
CA TYR A 48 5.21 3.17 -3.51
C TYR A 48 6.08 3.63 -4.68
N ARG A 49 6.13 2.89 -5.79
CA ARG A 49 6.90 3.31 -6.98
C ARG A 49 6.33 4.59 -7.60
N GLU A 50 5.01 4.73 -7.63
CA GLU A 50 4.34 5.90 -8.24
C GLU A 50 4.36 7.13 -7.32
N GLN A 51 4.15 6.94 -6.01
CA GLN A 51 3.85 8.02 -5.06
C GLN A 51 4.86 8.12 -3.91
N GLY A 52 5.86 7.22 -3.82
CA GLY A 52 6.79 7.14 -2.70
C GLY A 52 6.10 6.73 -1.40
N GLU A 53 6.63 7.19 -0.26
CA GLU A 53 6.03 6.98 1.07
C GLU A 53 4.55 7.43 1.14
N PHE A 54 4.16 8.41 0.31
CA PHE A 54 2.78 8.87 0.22
C PHE A 54 1.80 7.77 -0.22
N GLY A 55 2.24 6.87 -1.11
CA GLY A 55 1.44 5.73 -1.58
C GLY A 55 1.14 4.70 -0.49
N LEU A 56 1.84 4.79 0.66
CA LEU A 56 1.67 3.91 1.82
C LEU A 56 0.76 4.48 2.91
N LEU A 57 0.43 5.77 2.84
CA LEU A 57 -0.47 6.41 3.80
C LEU A 57 -1.90 5.85 3.66
N ASP A 58 -2.52 5.49 4.78
CA ASP A 58 -3.91 5.04 4.79
C ASP A 58 -4.84 6.20 4.43
N GLN A 59 -5.60 6.06 3.33
CA GLN A 59 -6.51 7.09 2.83
C GLN A 59 -7.97 6.82 3.20
N ARG A 60 -8.26 5.72 3.91
CA ARG A 60 -9.63 5.35 4.28
C ARG A 60 -10.13 6.32 5.36
N GLY A 61 -11.28 6.94 5.12
CA GLY A 61 -11.91 7.89 6.06
C GLY A 61 -11.40 9.33 6.00
N ARG A 62 -10.43 9.68 5.13
CA ARG A 62 -10.00 11.09 4.97
C ARG A 62 -10.86 11.82 3.94
N ARG A 63 -11.46 12.94 4.34
CA ARG A 63 -12.14 13.91 3.45
C ARG A 63 -11.10 14.45 2.45
N LYS A 64 -11.44 14.50 1.15
CA LYS A 64 -10.57 15.03 0.07
C LYS A 64 -10.15 16.50 0.25
N GLU A 65 -10.70 17.18 1.26
CA GLU A 65 -10.74 18.64 1.38
C GLU A 65 -9.48 19.26 2.00
N TYR A 66 -8.65 18.47 2.68
CA TYR A 66 -7.30 18.89 3.11
C TYR A 66 -6.24 18.24 2.23
N LEU A 67 -6.25 18.62 0.95
CA LEU A 67 -5.08 18.52 0.09
C LEU A 67 -4.18 19.71 0.45
N ASP A 68 -3.28 19.47 1.41
CA ASP A 68 -2.16 20.32 1.80
C ASP A 68 -1.61 21.10 0.58
N GLN A 69 -1.49 22.42 0.69
CA GLN A 69 -1.07 23.28 -0.43
C GLN A 69 0.31 22.87 -0.98
N GLU A 70 1.17 22.30 -0.13
CA GLU A 70 2.46 21.74 -0.55
C GLU A 70 2.29 20.55 -1.51
N ARG A 71 1.18 19.82 -1.39
CA ARG A 71 0.84 18.64 -2.19
C ARG A 71 0.43 19.01 -3.61
N TYR A 72 -0.30 20.11 -3.79
CA TYR A 72 -0.59 20.69 -5.12
C TYR A 72 0.69 21.20 -5.78
N VAL A 73 1.55 21.87 -5.00
CA VAL A 73 2.84 22.39 -5.49
C VAL A 73 3.77 21.27 -5.93
N GLN A 74 3.84 20.15 -5.19
CA GLN A 74 4.68 19.00 -5.59
C GLN A 74 4.14 18.25 -6.82
N GLN A 75 2.81 18.13 -6.96
CA GLN A 75 2.19 17.56 -8.16
C GLN A 75 2.49 18.42 -9.39
N LEU A 76 2.29 19.74 -9.30
CA LEU A 76 2.62 20.70 -10.37
C LEU A 76 4.10 20.64 -10.78
N LYS A 77 5.01 20.47 -9.81
CA LYS A 77 6.45 20.33 -10.10
C LYS A 77 6.77 19.07 -10.91
N ARG A 78 6.08 17.96 -10.64
CA ARG A 78 6.25 16.71 -11.41
C ARG A 78 5.68 16.83 -12.82
N GLU A 79 4.44 17.32 -12.94
CA GLU A 79 3.79 17.52 -14.25
C GLU A 79 4.60 18.47 -15.15
N LYS A 80 5.18 19.53 -14.60
CA LYS A 80 6.07 20.41 -15.38
C LYS A 80 7.35 19.70 -15.84
N ASN A 81 7.96 18.87 -14.99
CA ASN A 81 9.23 18.22 -15.33
C ASN A 81 9.07 17.20 -16.47
N ASP A 82 7.93 16.51 -16.53
CA ASP A 82 7.59 15.61 -17.64
C ASP A 82 7.33 16.38 -18.96
N MET A 83 6.91 17.65 -18.89
CA MET A 83 6.63 18.49 -20.06
C MET A 83 7.89 19.09 -20.71
N PHE A 84 9.01 19.20 -19.99
CA PHE A 84 10.27 19.78 -20.49
C PHE A 84 11.32 18.72 -20.90
N SER A 85 10.97 17.44 -20.88
CA SER A 85 11.85 16.33 -21.26
C SER A 85 11.53 15.71 -22.63
N SER A 86 10.74 16.40 -23.48
CA SER A 86 10.44 16.01 -24.88
C SER A 86 11.13 16.92 -25.88
#